data_AF-A0A956Z3S7-F1
#
_entry.id   AF-A0A956Z3S7-F1
#
_cell.length_a   1.000
_cell.length_b   1.000
_cell.length_c   1.000
_cell.angle_alpha   90.00
_cell.angle_beta   90.00
_cell.angle_gamma   90.00
#
_symmetry.space_group_name_H-M   'P 1'
#
loop_
_entity.id
_entity.type
_entity.pdbx_description
1 polymer ?
#
loop_
_entity_poly.entity_id
_entity_poly.type
_entity_poly.pdbx_seq_one_letter_code
_entity_poly.pdbx_strand_id
1 'polypeptide(L)' 'GRGFFGPTGVSESMRGKGVGKGLLLACLHAMYDLGYGYAIIGAAGPVEYYRKTVGAQVIEDSWPGFYSGLLTTAPD' A
#
# COMPACT_ATOMS: atom_id res chain seq x y z
N GLY A 1 6.78 7.89 5.93
CA GLY A 1 7.36 8.79 4.91
C GLY A 1 6.22 9.45 4.16
N ARG A 2 6.49 10.44 3.32
CA ARG A 2 5.49 10.93 2.34
C ARG A 2 5.57 10.10 1.06
N GLY A 3 4.49 10.06 0.28
CA GLY A 3 4.45 9.32 -0.98
C GLY A 3 4.11 7.83 -0.86
N PHE A 4 3.53 7.41 0.28
CA PHE A 4 3.21 6.01 0.54
C PHE A 4 1.72 5.80 0.85
N PHE A 5 1.20 4.68 0.38
CA PHE A 5 0.01 4.04 0.93
C PHE A 5 0.44 2.85 1.79
N GLY A 6 -0.01 2.81 3.05
CA GLY A 6 0.13 1.66 3.94
C GLY A 6 1.10 1.83 5.14
N PRO A 7 1.15 0.83 6.04
CA PRO A 7 0.42 -0.44 5.97
C PRO A 7 -1.10 -0.23 6.12
N THR A 8 -1.88 -1.00 5.36
CA THR A 8 -3.34 -0.83 5.28
C THR A 8 -4.07 -2.02 5.88
N GLY A 9 -5.07 -1.75 6.72
CA GLY A 9 -5.98 -2.75 7.27
C GLY A 9 -7.43 -2.41 6.97
N VAL A 10 -8.24 -3.45 6.72
CA VAL A 10 -9.70 -3.36 6.65
C VAL A 10 -10.27 -4.32 7.69
N SER A 11 -11.23 -3.82 8.48
CA SER A 11 -11.97 -4.64 9.44
C SER A 11 -12.53 -5.90 8.78
N GLU A 12 -12.49 -7.03 9.49
CA GLU A 12 -12.81 -8.34 8.91
C GLU A 12 -14.22 -8.39 8.31
N SER A 13 -15.19 -7.78 8.99
CA SER A 13 -16.59 -7.68 8.56
C SER A 13 -16.81 -6.85 7.28
N MET A 14 -15.78 -6.11 6.84
CA MET A 14 -15.78 -5.25 5.67
C MET A 14 -14.85 -5.72 4.55
N ARG A 15 -14.09 -6.80 4.77
CA ARG A 15 -13.30 -7.43 3.70
C ARG A 15 -14.24 -7.96 2.61
N GLY A 16 -13.78 -7.93 1.35
CA GLY A 16 -14.59 -8.32 0.19
C GLY A 16 -15.68 -7.31 -0.23
N LYS A 17 -15.95 -6.26 0.55
CA LYS A 17 -16.98 -5.23 0.24
C LYS A 17 -16.44 -3.99 -0.48
N GLY A 18 -15.24 -4.07 -1.04
CA GLY A 18 -14.62 -2.96 -1.77
C GLY A 18 -14.04 -1.82 -0.92
N VAL A 19 -14.12 -1.88 0.43
CA VAL A 19 -13.60 -0.82 1.32
C VAL A 19 -12.10 -0.59 1.11
N GLY A 20 -11.30 -1.64 1.03
CA GLY A 20 -9.86 -1.52 0.76
C GLY A 20 -9.56 -0.84 -0.57
N LYS A 21 -10.42 -1.03 -1.59
CA LYS A 21 -10.26 -0.39 -2.90
C LYS A 21 -10.59 1.10 -2.81
N GLY A 22 -11.65 1.44 -2.08
CA GLY A 22 -12.00 2.84 -1.78
C GLY A 22 -10.85 3.56 -1.07
N LEU A 23 -10.29 2.96 -0.02
CA LEU A 23 -9.15 3.52 0.71
C LEU A 23 -7.93 3.74 -0.18
N LEU A 24 -7.58 2.74 -1.01
CA LEU A 24 -6.48 2.83 -1.96
C LEU A 24 -6.69 3.99 -2.95
N LEU A 25 -7.83 4.04 -3.63
CA LEU A 25 -8.09 5.07 -4.64
C LEU A 25 -8.17 6.47 -4.04
N ALA A 26 -8.79 6.62 -2.86
CA ALA A 26 -8.85 7.90 -2.17
C ALA A 26 -7.44 8.43 -1.84
N CYS A 27 -6.54 7.55 -1.38
CA CYS A 27 -5.15 7.93 -1.13
C CYS A 27 -4.43 8.33 -2.42
N LEU A 28 -4.56 7.55 -3.50
CA LEU A 28 -3.91 7.85 -4.78
C LEU A 28 -4.41 9.16 -5.40
N HIS A 29 -5.70 9.46 -5.31
CA HIS A 29 -6.25 10.73 -5.76
C HIS A 29 -5.73 11.90 -4.92
N ALA A 30 -5.71 11.77 -3.60
CA ALA A 30 -5.15 12.80 -2.73
C ALA A 30 -3.65 13.04 -3.00
N MET A 31 -2.89 11.98 -3.31
CA MET A 31 -1.50 12.11 -3.73
C MET A 31 -1.37 12.80 -5.09
N TYR A 32 -2.23 12.47 -6.06
CA TYR A 32 -2.24 13.15 -7.35
C TYR A 32 -2.50 14.66 -7.20
N ASP A 33 -3.50 15.04 -6.39
CA ASP A 33 -3.86 16.45 -6.14
C ASP A 33 -2.72 17.23 -5.46
N LEU A 34 -1.86 16.55 -4.71
CA LEU A 34 -0.65 17.12 -4.10
C LEU A 34 0.55 17.15 -5.06
N GLY A 35 0.39 16.75 -6.32
CA GLY A 35 1.43 16.79 -7.35
C GLY A 35 2.37 15.59 -7.37
N TYR A 36 2.02 14.47 -6.72
CA TYR A 36 2.83 13.26 -6.81
C TYR A 36 2.61 12.57 -8.17
N GLY A 37 3.69 12.34 -8.91
CA GLY A 37 3.63 11.59 -10.17
C GLY A 37 3.51 10.06 -10.00
N TYR A 38 3.82 9.55 -8.81
CA TYR A 38 3.73 8.13 -8.46
C TYR A 38 3.52 7.94 -6.96
N ALA A 39 3.05 6.75 -6.59
CA ALA A 39 2.85 6.34 -5.20
C ALA A 39 3.53 5.00 -4.93
N ILE A 40 4.04 4.82 -3.71
CA ILE A 40 4.59 3.55 -3.25
C ILE A 40 3.56 2.86 -2.34
N ILE A 41 3.33 1.57 -2.53
CA ILE A 41 2.54 0.77 -1.59
C ILE A 41 3.52 0.05 -0.68
N GLY A 42 3.62 0.51 0.56
CA GLY A 42 4.56 -0.02 1.54
C GLY A 42 3.99 -1.19 2.33
N ALA A 43 4.85 -2.15 2.69
CA ALA A 43 4.47 -3.38 3.41
C ALA A 43 3.21 -4.00 2.79
N ALA A 44 3.22 -4.11 1.46
CA ALA A 44 2.06 -4.52 0.71
C ALA A 44 1.59 -5.89 1.21
N GLY A 45 0.28 -6.00 1.50
CA GLY A 45 -0.39 -7.28 1.66
C GLY A 45 -0.41 -8.05 0.33
N PRO A 46 -1.51 -8.71 -0.06
CA PRO A 46 -1.55 -9.47 -1.31
C PRO A 46 -1.16 -8.62 -2.52
N VAL A 47 0.03 -8.84 -3.09
CA VAL A 47 0.57 -8.06 -4.22
C VAL A 47 -0.41 -8.06 -5.40
N GLU A 48 -1.02 -9.21 -5.67
CA GLU A 48 -1.96 -9.38 -6.77
C GLU A 48 -3.21 -8.51 -6.65
N TYR A 49 -3.63 -8.19 -5.42
CA TYR A 49 -4.73 -7.26 -5.20
C TYR A 49 -4.39 -5.86 -5.76
N TYR A 50 -3.18 -5.36 -5.50
CA TYR A 50 -2.74 -4.06 -5.99
C TYR A 50 -2.47 -4.07 -7.50
N ARG A 51 -1.86 -5.14 -8.03
CA ARG A 51 -1.69 -5.35 -9.47
C ARG A 51 -3.01 -5.24 -10.22
N LYS A 52 -4.04 -5.97 -9.78
CA LYS A 52 -5.38 -5.96 -10.42
C LYS A 52 -6.14 -4.64 -10.23
N THR A 53 -5.95 -3.95 -9.11
CA THR A 53 -6.75 -2.77 -8.78
C THR A 53 -6.26 -1.50 -9.46
N VAL A 54 -4.94 -1.30 -9.54
CA VAL A 54 -4.34 -0.04 -10.02
C VAL A 54 -3.15 -0.24 -10.97
N GLY A 55 -2.86 -1.47 -11.40
CA GLY A 55 -1.71 -1.75 -12.26
C GLY A 55 -0.36 -1.60 -11.54
N ALA A 56 -0.35 -1.71 -10.20
CA ALA A 56 0.89 -1.59 -9.42
C ALA A 56 1.93 -2.61 -9.88
N GLN A 57 3.20 -2.21 -9.89
CA GLN A 57 4.32 -3.10 -10.17
C GLN A 57 5.15 -3.34 -8.91
N VAL A 58 5.71 -4.54 -8.80
CA VAL A 58 6.62 -4.88 -7.71
C VAL A 58 7.92 -4.10 -7.90
N ILE A 59 8.40 -3.50 -6.83
CA ILE A 59 9.76 -2.98 -6.75
C ILE A 59 10.58 -4.08 -6.09
N GLU A 60 11.38 -4.79 -6.89
CA GLU A 60 12.22 -5.88 -6.41
C GLU A 60 13.21 -5.39 -5.36
N ASP A 61 13.59 -6.27 -4.43
CA ASP A 61 14.57 -6.02 -3.36
C ASP A 61 14.25 -4.79 -2.47
N SER A 62 12.98 -4.41 -2.36
CA SER A 62 12.53 -3.22 -1.62
C SER A 62 12.23 -3.45 -0.13
N TRP A 63 12.43 -4.67 0.40
CA TRP A 63 12.21 -5.00 1.80
C TRP A 63 13.50 -4.93 2.64
N PRO A 64 13.49 -4.39 3.88
CA PRO A 64 12.34 -3.79 4.60
C PRO A 64 12.01 -2.37 4.14
N GLY A 65 12.85 -1.79 3.28
CA GLY A 65 12.64 -0.47 2.70
C GLY A 65 12.47 0.61 3.76
N PHE A 66 11.43 1.42 3.62
CA PHE A 66 11.08 2.48 4.58
C PHE A 66 10.81 1.95 6.01
N TYR A 67 10.52 0.66 6.16
CA TYR A 67 10.17 0.05 7.46
C TYR A 67 11.37 -0.49 8.24
N SER A 68 12.60 -0.35 7.70
CA SER A 68 13.82 -0.74 8.41
C SER A 68 13.89 -0.06 9.79
N GLY A 69 14.04 -0.84 10.85
CA GLY A 69 14.10 -0.35 12.24
C GLY A 69 12.76 0.14 12.83
N LEU A 70 11.67 0.16 12.05
CA LEU A 70 10.31 0.47 12.53
C LEU A 70 9.52 -0.79 12.90
N LEU A 71 9.94 -1.96 12.41
CA LEU A 71 9.32 -3.25 12.70
C LEU A 71 10.24 -4.04 13.64
N THR A 72 9.77 -4.33 14.85
CA THR A 72 10.52 -5.03 15.89
C THR A 72 10.45 -6.56 15.81
N THR A 73 10.04 -7.15 14.69
CA THR A 73 10.02 -8.61 14.54
C THR A 73 10.50 -9.04 13.16
N ALA A 74 11.58 -9.84 13.14
CA ALA A 74 11.99 -10.61 11.99
C ALA A 74 10.86 -11.57 11.57
N PRO A 75 10.67 -11.87 10.27
CA PRO A 75 9.86 -13.01 9.89
C PRO A 75 10.62 -14.30 10.20
N ASP A 76 9.92 -15.29 10.74
CA ASP A 76 10.33 -16.70 10.65
C ASP A 76 10.36 -17.17 9.18
#